data_AF-A0A197JNK5-F1
#
_entry.id   AF-A0A197JNK5-F1
#
_cell.length_a   1.000
_cell.length_b   1.000
_cell.length_c   1.000
_cell.angle_alpha   90.00
_cell.angle_beta   90.00
_cell.angle_gamma   90.00
#
_symmetry.space_group_name_H-M   'P 1'
#
loop_
_entity.id
_entity.type
_entity.pdbx_description
1 polymer ?
#
loop_
_entity_poly.entity_id
_entity_poly.type
_entity_poly.pdbx_seq_one_letter_code
_entity_poly.pdbx_strand_id
1 'polypeptide(L)'
;MFASTGSCARIGDDALVKRSACSDASYIDVAFDVNFDGARFAVCNNVPINNWSQSSTPSDFNWCRKEWTKCSSYDATHVSAVCNRATVFCKAAEDYCKTLGGVFSCSG
;
A
#
# COMPACT_ATOMS: atom_id res chain seq x y z
N MET A 1 -8.03 -31.93 -31.88
CA MET A 1 -7.29 -32.23 -30.63
C MET A 1 -6.02 -31.41 -30.67
N PHE A 2 -5.94 -30.31 -29.93
CA PHE A 2 -4.74 -29.46 -29.88
C PHE A 2 -3.73 -30.10 -28.94
N ALA A 3 -2.57 -30.49 -29.48
CA ALA A 3 -1.47 -31.06 -28.73
C ALA A 3 -0.63 -29.94 -28.11
N SER A 4 -0.40 -30.06 -26.80
CA SER A 4 0.31 -29.13 -25.94
C SER A 4 1.76 -28.89 -26.37
N THR A 5 2.09 -27.62 -26.61
CA THR A 5 3.47 -27.12 -26.67
C THR A 5 4.05 -27.07 -25.26
N GLY A 6 5.26 -27.60 -25.12
CA GLY A 6 5.99 -27.66 -23.86
C GLY A 6 6.26 -26.27 -23.27
N SER A 7 5.84 -26.08 -22.02
CA SER A 7 6.13 -24.88 -21.25
C SER A 7 7.52 -24.98 -20.63
N CYS A 8 8.45 -24.15 -21.10
CA CYS A 8 9.62 -23.77 -20.32
C CYS A 8 9.12 -23.11 -19.03
N ALA A 9 9.19 -23.81 -17.91
CA ALA A 9 8.95 -23.25 -16.59
C ALA A 9 9.98 -22.15 -16.34
N ARG A 10 9.60 -20.89 -16.54
CA ARG A 10 10.43 -19.73 -16.22
C ARG A 10 10.34 -19.50 -14.72
N ILE A 11 11.48 -19.64 -14.05
CA ILE A 11 11.71 -19.05 -12.73
C ILE A 11 11.49 -17.53 -12.91
N GLY A 12 10.29 -17.06 -12.59
CA GLY A 12 9.85 -15.70 -12.91
C GLY A 12 8.34 -15.49 -12.73
N ASP A 13 7.53 -16.53 -12.88
CA ASP A 13 6.07 -16.42 -12.79
C ASP A 13 5.56 -15.98 -11.42
N ASP A 14 6.07 -16.49 -10.30
CA ASP A 14 5.51 -16.10 -8.98
C ASP A 14 5.77 -14.62 -8.62
N ALA A 15 6.94 -14.09 -8.99
CA ALA A 15 7.31 -12.70 -8.75
C ALA A 15 6.66 -11.73 -9.75
N LEU A 16 6.47 -12.15 -11.02
CA LEU A 16 5.71 -11.39 -12.01
C LEU A 16 4.21 -11.43 -11.73
N VAL A 17 3.65 -12.57 -11.32
CA VAL A 17 2.24 -12.71 -10.90
C VAL A 17 1.99 -11.90 -9.63
N LYS A 18 2.89 -11.90 -8.64
CA LYS A 18 2.76 -11.02 -7.46
C LYS A 18 2.94 -9.54 -7.79
N ARG A 19 3.88 -9.17 -8.67
CA ARG A 19 3.95 -7.79 -9.18
C ARG A 19 2.68 -7.42 -9.94
N SER A 20 2.15 -8.33 -10.75
CA SER A 20 0.94 -8.12 -11.55
C SER A 20 -0.33 -8.06 -10.69
N ALA A 21 -0.38 -8.78 -9.56
CA ALA A 21 -1.57 -8.92 -8.74
C ALA A 21 -2.11 -7.59 -8.19
N CYS A 22 -1.23 -6.63 -7.92
CA CYS A 22 -1.61 -5.28 -7.47
C CYS A 22 -1.21 -4.16 -8.45
N SER A 23 -0.63 -4.48 -9.62
CA SER A 23 -0.31 -3.45 -10.62
C SER A 23 -1.55 -2.73 -11.15
N ASP A 24 -2.67 -3.45 -11.26
CA ASP A 24 -3.98 -2.96 -11.70
C ASP A 24 -4.94 -2.72 -10.51
N ALA A 25 -4.42 -2.56 -9.29
CA ALA A 25 -5.28 -2.42 -8.11
C ALA A 25 -6.08 -1.11 -8.15
N SER A 26 -7.37 -1.22 -7.87
CA SER A 26 -8.26 -0.07 -7.66
C SER A 26 -8.07 0.58 -6.28
N TYR A 27 -7.38 -0.10 -5.37
CA TYR A 27 -7.21 0.30 -3.98
C TYR A 27 -5.75 0.25 -3.54
N ILE A 28 -5.45 1.05 -2.53
CA ILE A 28 -4.14 1.15 -1.88
C ILE A 28 -4.33 1.14 -0.37
N ASP A 29 -3.45 0.47 0.35
CA ASP A 29 -3.40 0.52 1.81
C ASP A 29 -2.20 1.35 2.23
N VAL A 30 -2.43 2.32 3.11
CA VAL A 30 -1.42 3.28 3.57
C VAL A 30 -1.00 2.93 4.99
N ALA A 31 0.22 2.46 5.16
CA ALA A 31 0.82 2.28 6.48
C ALA A 31 1.42 3.60 6.99
N PHE A 32 1.28 3.85 8.28
CA PHE A 32 1.90 4.99 8.96
C PHE A 32 3.02 4.49 9.86
N ASP A 33 4.22 4.99 9.63
CA ASP A 33 5.44 4.48 10.23
C ASP A 33 6.25 5.60 10.89
N VAL A 34 6.83 5.31 12.05
CA VAL A 34 7.78 6.20 12.73
C VAL A 34 9.20 5.92 12.26
N ASN A 35 9.84 6.93 11.70
CA ASN A 35 11.26 6.91 11.32
C ASN A 35 11.72 5.78 10.38
N PHE A 36 10.82 5.08 9.68
CA PHE A 36 11.19 3.95 8.80
C PHE A 36 11.81 2.77 9.54
N ASP A 37 11.62 2.69 10.86
CA ASP A 37 12.10 1.58 11.68
C ASP A 37 11.30 0.29 11.41
N GLY A 38 10.21 0.38 10.63
CA GLY A 38 9.27 -0.72 10.37
C GLY A 38 8.17 -0.82 11.44
N ALA A 39 8.23 0.03 12.46
CA ALA A 39 7.20 0.17 13.48
C ALA A 39 6.02 0.99 12.91
N ARG A 40 5.02 0.26 12.41
CA ARG A 40 3.75 0.82 11.95
C ARG A 40 2.85 1.10 13.14
N PHE A 41 2.45 2.36 13.30
CA PHE A 41 1.55 2.78 14.39
C PHE A 41 0.09 2.93 13.94
N ALA A 42 -0.14 3.02 12.62
CA ALA A 42 -1.48 3.01 12.08
C ALA A 42 -1.48 2.49 10.64
N VAL A 43 -2.67 2.16 10.15
CA VAL A 43 -2.94 1.81 8.77
C VAL A 43 -4.25 2.45 8.32
N CYS A 44 -4.31 2.84 7.06
CA CYS A 44 -5.52 3.21 6.35
C CYS A 44 -5.76 2.22 5.21
N ASN A 45 -6.73 1.33 5.37
CA ASN A 45 -7.04 0.30 4.38
C ASN A 45 -8.09 0.78 3.38
N ASN A 46 -8.18 0.11 2.23
CA ASN A 46 -9.22 0.32 1.21
C ASN A 46 -9.28 1.76 0.69
N VAL A 47 -8.14 2.46 0.59
CA VAL A 47 -8.10 3.79 -0.02
C VAL A 47 -8.27 3.64 -1.53
N PRO A 48 -9.23 4.32 -2.18
CA PRO A 48 -9.30 4.35 -3.64
C PRO A 48 -8.01 4.92 -4.23
N ILE A 49 -7.39 4.23 -5.19
CA ILE A 49 -6.08 4.62 -5.74
C ILE A 49 -6.10 6.02 -6.37
N ASN A 50 -7.25 6.46 -6.87
CA ASN A 50 -7.46 7.81 -7.40
C ASN A 50 -7.37 8.88 -6.30
N ASN A 51 -7.95 8.62 -5.13
CA ASN A 51 -7.90 9.54 -4.00
C ASN A 51 -6.45 9.70 -3.51
N TRP A 52 -5.71 8.59 -3.42
CA TRP A 52 -4.29 8.62 -3.10
C TRP A 52 -3.48 9.42 -4.14
N SER A 53 -3.68 9.15 -5.43
CA SER A 53 -2.92 9.79 -6.52
C SER A 53 -3.18 11.29 -6.63
N GLN A 54 -4.34 11.75 -6.18
CA GLN A 54 -4.70 13.18 -6.10
C GLN A 54 -4.32 13.82 -4.76
N SER A 55 -3.99 13.00 -3.75
CA SER A 55 -3.59 13.50 -2.43
C SER A 55 -2.17 14.02 -2.44
N SER A 56 -1.90 14.97 -1.54
CA SER A 56 -0.55 15.42 -1.21
C SER A 56 -0.16 14.94 0.17
N THR A 57 1.14 14.89 0.45
CA THR A 57 1.63 14.63 1.82
C THR A 57 1.14 15.75 2.74
N PRO A 58 0.38 15.45 3.81
CA PRO A 58 -0.01 16.46 4.80
C PRO A 58 1.22 16.96 5.58
N SER A 59 1.19 18.22 6.05
CA SER A 59 2.29 18.83 6.83
C SER A 59 2.67 18.07 8.10
N ASP A 60 1.74 17.27 8.61
CA ASP A 60 1.98 16.37 9.75
C ASP A 60 3.01 15.28 9.43
N PHE A 61 3.12 14.85 8.18
CA PHE A 61 4.00 13.78 7.73
C PHE A 61 5.25 14.34 7.04
N ASN A 62 6.38 13.68 7.23
CA ASN A 62 7.63 14.05 6.55
C ASN A 62 7.50 13.80 5.04
N TRP A 63 6.84 12.71 4.67
CA TRP A 63 6.58 12.30 3.29
C TRP A 63 5.61 11.12 3.25
N CYS A 64 4.90 10.97 2.15
CA CYS A 64 4.04 9.84 1.83
C CYS A 64 4.40 9.31 0.42
N ARG A 65 4.58 7.99 0.26
CA ARG A 65 4.92 7.39 -1.04
C ARG A 65 4.31 6.01 -1.25
N LYS A 66 4.04 5.70 -2.51
CA LYS A 66 3.67 4.36 -2.96
C LYS A 66 4.88 3.42 -2.88
N GLU A 67 4.70 2.18 -2.45
CA GLU A 67 5.72 1.13 -2.51
C GLU A 67 5.57 0.32 -3.81
N TRP A 68 6.20 0.81 -4.88
CA TRP A 68 5.99 0.36 -6.27
C TRP A 68 6.21 -1.14 -6.54
N THR A 69 6.91 -1.85 -5.66
CA THR A 69 7.19 -3.28 -5.80
C THR A 69 6.55 -4.14 -4.73
N LYS A 70 5.70 -3.56 -3.87
CA LYS A 70 5.03 -4.27 -2.78
C LYS A 70 3.53 -4.09 -2.87
N CYS A 71 2.82 -5.22 -2.99
CA CYS A 71 1.41 -5.27 -2.63
C CYS A 71 1.26 -5.09 -1.13
N SER A 72 0.09 -4.64 -0.71
CA SER A 72 -0.20 -4.43 0.71
C SER A 72 -0.02 -5.73 1.49
N SER A 73 0.49 -5.60 2.72
CA SER A 73 0.58 -6.72 3.66
C SER A 73 -0.79 -7.08 4.27
N TYR A 74 -1.79 -6.22 4.07
CA TYR A 74 -3.15 -6.37 4.59
C TYR A 74 -4.07 -7.01 3.56
N ASP A 75 -3.93 -6.63 2.28
CA ASP A 75 -4.62 -7.24 1.15
C ASP A 75 -3.68 -7.35 -0.06
N ALA A 76 -3.44 -8.59 -0.53
CA ALA A 76 -2.54 -8.85 -1.65
C ALA A 76 -3.04 -8.29 -3.01
N THR A 77 -4.31 -7.87 -3.09
CA THR A 77 -4.90 -7.22 -4.25
C THR A 77 -4.74 -5.70 -4.25
N HIS A 78 -4.32 -5.11 -3.12
CA HIS A 78 -4.09 -3.68 -2.98
C HIS A 78 -2.62 -3.33 -3.18
N VAL A 79 -2.34 -2.10 -3.62
CA VAL A 79 -0.96 -1.60 -3.56
C VAL A 79 -0.63 -1.19 -2.12
N SER A 80 0.64 -1.26 -1.73
CA SER A 80 1.12 -0.69 -0.48
C SER A 80 1.57 0.76 -0.68
N ALA A 81 1.25 1.61 0.29
CA ALA A 81 1.82 2.94 0.47
C ALA A 81 2.25 3.12 1.92
N VAL A 82 3.12 4.11 2.12
CA VAL A 82 3.66 4.40 3.44
C VAL A 82 3.81 5.91 3.63
N CYS A 83 3.41 6.37 4.81
CA CYS A 83 3.58 7.73 5.27
C CYS A 83 4.51 7.74 6.48
N ASN A 84 5.56 8.56 6.39
CA ASN A 84 6.54 8.70 7.45
C ASN A 84 6.22 9.87 8.37
N ARG A 85 6.46 9.66 9.67
CA ARG A 85 6.50 10.72 10.67
C ARG A 85 7.64 10.52 11.67
N ALA A 86 7.98 11.57 12.40
CA ALA A 86 8.94 11.52 13.51
C ALA A 86 8.39 10.89 14.80
N THR A 87 7.06 10.89 15.02
CA THR A 87 6.42 10.42 16.26
C THR A 87 5.11 9.70 15.99
N VAL A 88 4.69 8.84 16.93
CA VAL A 88 3.38 8.18 16.90
C VAL A 88 2.30 9.23 17.16
N PHE A 89 1.41 9.43 16.18
CA PHE A 89 0.25 10.30 16.36
C PHE A 89 -0.93 9.83 15.52
N CYS A 90 -1.73 8.93 16.10
CA CYS A 90 -2.87 8.32 15.40
C CYS A 90 -3.91 9.33 14.94
N LYS A 91 -4.04 10.50 15.58
CA LYS A 91 -5.04 11.50 15.18
C LYS A 91 -4.79 12.07 13.78
N ALA A 92 -3.55 12.43 13.45
CA ALA A 92 -3.23 12.90 12.09
C ALA A 92 -3.36 11.79 11.04
N ALA A 93 -3.01 10.55 11.41
CA ALA A 93 -3.20 9.39 10.54
C ALA A 93 -4.68 9.10 10.28
N GLU A 94 -5.52 9.24 11.30
CA GLU A 94 -6.98 9.13 11.19
C GLU A 94 -7.54 10.22 10.29
N ASP A 95 -7.16 11.48 10.52
CA ASP A 95 -7.67 12.61 9.75
C ASP A 95 -7.25 12.50 8.27
N TYR A 96 -6.01 12.10 8.00
CA TYR A 96 -5.57 11.85 6.62
C TYR A 96 -6.26 10.61 6.01
N CYS A 97 -6.47 9.54 6.77
CA CYS A 97 -7.20 8.38 6.26
C CYS A 97 -8.63 8.72 5.84
N LYS A 98 -9.29 9.62 6.58
CA LYS A 98 -10.63 10.12 6.23
C LYS A 98 -10.62 10.93 4.94
N THR A 99 -9.63 11.79 4.71
CA THR A 99 -9.54 12.55 3.44
C THR A 99 -9.30 11.64 2.24
N LEU A 100 -8.56 10.56 2.46
CA LEU A 100 -8.31 9.51 1.48
C LEU A 100 -9.54 8.64 1.22
N GLY A 101 -10.52 8.62 2.12
CA GLY A 101 -11.73 7.79 2.01
C GLY A 101 -11.48 6.31 2.33
N GLY A 102 -10.47 6.01 3.15
CA GLY A 102 -10.17 4.65 3.59
C GLY A 102 -10.74 4.32 4.98
N VAL A 103 -10.40 3.12 5.45
CA VAL A 103 -10.77 2.58 6.76
C VAL A 103 -9.56 2.64 7.69
N PHE A 104 -9.65 3.47 8.73
CA PHE A 104 -8.55 3.69 9.66
C PHE A 104 -8.44 2.57 10.71
N SER A 105 -7.21 2.19 11.06
CA SER A 105 -6.91 1.33 12.20
C SER A 105 -5.59 1.78 12.84
N CYS A 106 -5.64 2.17 14.12
CA CYS A 106 -4.46 2.49 14.91
C CYS A 106 -3.95 1.22 15.59
N SER A 107 -2.68 0.89 15.40
CA SER A 107 -1.98 -0.20 16.09
C SER A 107 -1.15 0.45 17.18
N GLY A 108 -1.65 0.39 18.42
CA GLY A 108 -1.03 1.02 19.59
C GLY A 108 0.39 0.51 19.88
#